data_AF-A0AA43EEH5-F1
#
_entry.id   AF-A0AA43EEH5-F1
#
_cell.length_a   1.000
_cell.length_b   1.000
_cell.length_c   1.000
_cell.angle_alpha   90.00
_cell.angle_beta   90.00
_cell.angle_gamma   90.00
#
_symmetry.space_group_name_H-M   'P 1'
#
loop_
_entity.id
_entity.type
_entity.pdbx_description
1 polymer ?
#
loop_
_entity_poly.entity_id
_entity_poly.type
_entity_poly.pdbx_seq_one_letter_code
_entity_poly.pdbx_strand_id
1 'polypeptide(L)'
;MSTTVGGSREHKSTRKRRSSVARAGEAKRVYHFGDGGAESGSHAKELLGGKGANIAEMTNLGIPVPPGFTITTEVCTYFMENGGNYPPELRAEVDQHLRRVEKETGKTFGGGENPLLLSVRSGARVSMPGMMDTVLNLGLNDDTVHALARKAGNPRFALDSYRRLIQMYGDVVMGVDGAQFEHVLTESRNAHGVGDDSMLPPETLQSLIVRFKEIVRASAGRDFPQDADEQLWGAIGAVFSSWDSPRAISYRKMSGYPDHWGTAVNVQAMVFGNMGEDCATGVAFTRDPSTGERRFFGEYLVNAQGEDVVAGIRTPLPIDGASESLEARLPAL
;
A
#
# COMPACT_ATOMS: atom_id res chain seq x y z
N MET A 1 -45.26 -64.70 -20.32
CA MET A 1 -44.20 -64.33 -19.36
C MET A 1 -42.96 -63.95 -20.13
N SER A 2 -42.67 -62.65 -20.26
CA SER A 2 -41.31 -62.09 -20.35
C SER A 2 -41.46 -60.57 -20.43
N THR A 3 -41.12 -59.88 -19.35
CA THR A 3 -41.09 -58.41 -19.24
C THR A 3 -39.63 -57.97 -19.32
N THR A 4 -39.33 -57.14 -20.33
CA THR A 4 -38.01 -56.53 -20.53
C THR A 4 -37.92 -55.21 -19.76
N VAL A 5 -36.82 -55.04 -19.04
CA VAL A 5 -36.49 -53.92 -18.15
C VAL A 5 -36.13 -52.67 -18.96
N GLY A 6 -36.73 -51.54 -18.61
CA GLY A 6 -36.42 -50.21 -19.14
C GLY A 6 -35.17 -49.61 -18.48
N GLY A 7 -34.18 -49.26 -19.28
CA GLY A 7 -32.98 -48.53 -18.86
C GLY A 7 -33.14 -47.02 -19.09
N SER A 8 -32.97 -46.26 -18.01
CA SER A 8 -32.91 -44.80 -17.97
C SER A 8 -31.61 -44.27 -18.60
N ARG A 9 -31.73 -43.30 -19.52
CA ARG A 9 -30.60 -42.54 -20.07
C ARG A 9 -30.37 -41.26 -19.27
N GLU A 10 -29.31 -41.23 -18.46
CA GLU A 10 -28.77 -39.99 -17.90
C GLU A 10 -28.08 -39.16 -19.00
N HIS A 11 -28.54 -37.92 -19.20
CA HIS A 11 -27.85 -36.91 -19.99
C HIS A 11 -26.71 -36.29 -19.17
N LYS A 12 -25.48 -36.77 -19.33
CA LYS A 12 -24.28 -36.08 -18.85
C LYS A 12 -23.83 -35.06 -19.90
N SER A 13 -24.20 -33.80 -19.68
CA SER A 13 -23.66 -32.65 -20.43
C SER A 13 -22.26 -32.33 -19.93
N THR A 14 -21.24 -32.84 -20.62
CA THR A 14 -19.83 -32.51 -20.40
C THR A 14 -19.46 -31.22 -21.13
N ARG A 15 -19.76 -30.08 -20.52
CA ARG A 15 -19.26 -28.78 -20.99
C ARG A 15 -17.77 -28.68 -20.65
N LYS A 16 -16.91 -29.01 -21.62
CA LYS A 16 -15.46 -28.79 -21.57
C LYS A 16 -15.17 -27.36 -21.11
N ARG A 17 -14.62 -27.21 -19.90
CA ARG A 17 -13.89 -26.01 -19.47
C ARG A 17 -12.71 -25.85 -20.44
N ARG A 18 -12.83 -24.93 -21.39
CA ARG A 18 -11.66 -24.44 -22.13
C ARG A 18 -10.78 -23.72 -21.12
N SER A 19 -9.57 -24.25 -20.93
CA SER A 19 -8.53 -23.61 -20.13
C SER A 19 -8.22 -22.23 -20.73
N SER A 20 -8.34 -21.18 -19.91
CA SER A 20 -8.03 -19.78 -20.23
C SER A 20 -6.53 -19.48 -20.32
N VAL A 21 -5.68 -20.51 -20.30
CA VAL A 21 -4.21 -20.40 -20.17
C VAL A 21 -3.54 -19.82 -21.44
N ALA A 22 -4.26 -19.53 -22.51
CA ALA A 22 -3.69 -19.16 -23.81
C ALA A 22 -3.79 -17.66 -24.20
N ARG A 23 -3.83 -16.72 -23.24
CA ARG A 23 -3.81 -15.26 -23.55
C ARG A 23 -2.80 -14.40 -22.79
N ALA A 24 -1.94 -14.98 -21.96
CA ALA A 24 -1.03 -14.21 -21.10
C ALA A 24 0.29 -13.78 -21.77
N GLY A 25 0.45 -13.96 -23.09
CA GLY A 25 1.73 -13.75 -23.80
C GLY A 25 1.97 -12.36 -24.43
N GLU A 26 0.98 -11.46 -24.44
CA GLU A 26 1.11 -10.15 -25.14
C GLU A 26 0.46 -8.96 -24.41
N ALA A 27 -0.24 -9.18 -23.29
CA ALA A 27 -0.95 -8.11 -22.60
C ALA A 27 0.00 -7.36 -21.64
N LYS A 28 0.06 -6.03 -21.78
CA LYS A 28 0.81 -5.13 -20.89
C LYS A 28 0.35 -5.29 -19.44
N ARG A 29 1.28 -5.50 -18.49
CA ARG A 29 0.97 -5.86 -17.09
C ARG A 29 1.27 -4.76 -16.09
N VAL A 30 2.06 -3.77 -16.48
CA VAL A 30 2.47 -2.64 -15.64
C VAL A 30 2.18 -1.34 -16.37
N TYR A 31 1.55 -0.39 -15.68
CA TYR A 31 1.13 0.90 -16.24
C TYR A 31 1.69 2.04 -15.41
N HIS A 32 2.49 2.90 -16.03
CA HIS A 32 3.10 4.07 -15.39
C HIS A 32 2.12 5.23 -15.21
N PHE A 33 2.35 6.01 -14.16
CA PHE A 33 1.82 7.36 -13.95
C PHE A 33 2.90 8.25 -13.34
N GLY A 34 3.11 9.46 -13.88
CA GLY A 34 4.13 10.39 -13.42
C GLY A 34 4.51 11.43 -14.47
N ASP A 35 5.27 12.44 -14.08
CA ASP A 35 5.80 13.49 -15.00
C ASP A 35 4.72 14.14 -15.89
N GLY A 36 3.54 14.40 -15.32
CA GLY A 36 2.43 15.05 -16.03
C GLY A 36 1.62 14.15 -16.98
N GLY A 37 1.82 12.83 -16.99
CA GLY A 37 1.00 11.91 -17.78
C GLY A 37 0.95 10.47 -17.25
N ALA A 38 -0.09 9.74 -17.65
CA ALA A 38 -0.26 8.32 -17.32
C ALA A 38 -0.56 7.49 -18.58
N GLU A 39 -0.14 6.22 -18.57
CA GLU A 39 -0.32 5.31 -19.71
C GLU A 39 -1.76 4.74 -19.83
N SER A 40 -2.68 5.18 -18.97
CA SER A 40 -4.10 4.82 -18.97
C SER A 40 -4.93 5.88 -18.22
N GLY A 41 -6.20 5.60 -17.89
CA GLY A 41 -7.08 6.51 -17.16
C GLY A 41 -8.30 5.84 -16.54
N SER A 42 -9.30 6.63 -16.16
CA SER A 42 -10.49 6.19 -15.39
C SER A 42 -11.34 5.09 -16.04
N HIS A 43 -11.21 4.86 -17.34
CA HIS A 43 -11.89 3.81 -18.09
C HIS A 43 -11.31 2.41 -17.83
N ALA A 44 -10.09 2.30 -17.30
CA ALA A 44 -9.38 1.03 -17.08
C ALA A 44 -9.57 0.46 -15.66
N LYS A 45 -10.69 0.76 -14.97
CA LYS A 45 -10.96 0.29 -13.60
C LYS A 45 -10.95 -1.24 -13.46
N GLU A 46 -11.36 -1.95 -14.51
CA GLU A 46 -11.32 -3.41 -14.51
C GLU A 46 -9.89 -3.96 -14.47
N LEU A 47 -8.94 -3.25 -15.05
CA LEU A 47 -7.55 -3.68 -15.21
C LEU A 47 -6.63 -3.11 -14.11
N LEU A 48 -6.81 -1.83 -13.76
CA LEU A 48 -5.96 -1.10 -12.81
C LEU A 48 -6.58 -0.98 -11.41
N GLY A 49 -7.79 -1.50 -11.24
CA GLY A 49 -8.60 -1.24 -10.07
C GLY A 49 -9.08 0.22 -9.99
N GLY A 50 -9.95 0.49 -9.01
CA GLY A 50 -10.48 1.83 -8.79
C GLY A 50 -9.40 2.85 -8.41
N LYS A 51 -8.45 2.46 -7.55
CA LYS A 51 -7.35 3.36 -7.12
C LYS A 51 -6.39 3.67 -8.26
N GLY A 52 -5.88 2.66 -8.95
CA GLY A 52 -4.92 2.85 -10.05
C GLY A 52 -5.52 3.66 -11.20
N ALA A 53 -6.77 3.36 -11.59
CA ALA A 53 -7.47 4.11 -12.62
C ALA A 53 -7.69 5.59 -12.23
N ASN A 54 -8.03 5.87 -10.97
CA ASN A 54 -8.20 7.25 -10.50
C ASN A 54 -6.86 7.99 -10.37
N ILE A 55 -5.79 7.32 -9.94
CA ILE A 55 -4.43 7.89 -9.90
C ILE A 55 -3.98 8.30 -11.32
N ALA A 56 -4.19 7.41 -12.30
CA ALA A 56 -3.88 7.70 -13.69
C ALA A 56 -4.70 8.88 -14.23
N GLU A 57 -6.00 8.92 -13.93
CA GLU A 57 -6.88 10.03 -14.29
C GLU A 57 -6.41 11.37 -13.69
N MET A 58 -6.13 11.40 -12.38
CA MET A 58 -5.63 12.60 -11.71
C MET A 58 -4.32 13.10 -12.35
N THR A 59 -3.42 12.17 -12.68
CA THR A 59 -2.15 12.50 -13.34
C THR A 59 -2.39 13.14 -14.72
N ASN A 60 -3.29 12.57 -15.54
CA ASN A 60 -3.65 13.12 -16.84
C ASN A 60 -4.37 14.48 -16.76
N LEU A 61 -5.04 14.76 -15.64
CA LEU A 61 -5.66 16.05 -15.35
C LEU A 61 -4.67 17.11 -14.86
N GLY A 62 -3.38 16.76 -14.72
CA GLY A 62 -2.35 17.68 -14.24
C GLY A 62 -2.36 17.89 -12.72
N ILE A 63 -3.05 17.05 -11.96
CA ILE A 63 -2.98 17.07 -10.49
C ILE A 63 -1.58 16.56 -10.09
N PRO A 64 -0.90 17.18 -9.11
CA PRO A 64 0.43 16.78 -8.68
C PRO A 64 0.37 15.43 -7.94
N VAL A 65 0.51 14.35 -8.69
CA VAL A 65 0.52 12.98 -8.20
C VAL A 65 1.97 12.48 -8.17
N PRO A 66 2.48 11.96 -7.03
CA PRO A 66 3.80 11.34 -6.98
C PRO A 66 3.91 10.19 -7.99
N PRO A 67 5.05 10.06 -8.70
CA PRO A 67 5.20 9.09 -9.76
C PRO A 67 5.20 7.65 -9.23
N GLY A 68 4.79 6.73 -10.09
CA GLY A 68 4.63 5.32 -9.75
C GLY A 68 4.08 4.50 -10.90
N PHE A 69 3.64 3.30 -10.58
CA PHE A 69 3.03 2.40 -11.55
C PHE A 69 2.02 1.46 -10.89
N THR A 70 1.11 0.94 -11.71
CA THR A 70 0.10 -0.04 -11.30
C THR A 70 0.36 -1.36 -12.00
N ILE A 71 0.46 -2.44 -11.22
CA ILE A 71 0.46 -3.82 -11.69
C ILE A 71 -0.99 -4.28 -11.78
N THR A 72 -1.39 -4.83 -12.93
CA THR A 72 -2.81 -5.08 -13.24
C THR A 72 -3.44 -6.18 -12.40
N THR A 73 -4.77 -6.19 -12.33
CA THR A 73 -5.55 -7.27 -11.71
C THR A 73 -5.32 -8.62 -12.38
N GLU A 74 -4.96 -8.66 -13.67
CA GLU A 74 -4.68 -9.90 -14.40
C GLU A 74 -3.45 -10.63 -13.85
N VAL A 75 -2.46 -9.87 -13.36
CA VAL A 75 -1.30 -10.46 -12.68
C VAL A 75 -1.73 -11.13 -11.38
N CYS A 76 -2.67 -10.53 -10.63
CA CYS A 76 -3.25 -11.18 -9.46
C CYS A 76 -3.92 -12.49 -9.84
N THR A 77 -4.76 -12.51 -10.89
CA THR A 77 -5.39 -13.75 -11.37
C THR A 77 -4.35 -14.80 -11.72
N TYR A 78 -3.30 -14.43 -12.47
CA TYR A 78 -2.21 -15.34 -12.80
C TYR A 78 -1.51 -15.88 -11.55
N PHE A 79 -1.17 -15.01 -10.60
CA PHE A 79 -0.51 -15.36 -9.35
C PHE A 79 -1.31 -16.41 -8.57
N MET A 80 -2.63 -16.21 -8.47
CA MET A 80 -3.52 -17.15 -7.78
C MET A 80 -3.65 -18.49 -8.52
N GLU A 81 -3.76 -18.47 -9.86
CA GLU A 81 -3.89 -19.68 -10.67
C GLU A 81 -2.59 -20.50 -10.77
N ASN A 82 -1.43 -19.89 -10.51
CA ASN A 82 -0.12 -20.50 -10.65
C ASN A 82 0.59 -20.71 -9.29
N GLY A 83 -0.18 -20.85 -8.20
CA GLY A 83 0.35 -21.22 -6.89
C GLY A 83 1.30 -20.18 -6.28
N GLY A 84 1.04 -18.90 -6.52
CA GLY A 84 1.86 -17.79 -6.03
C GLY A 84 3.07 -17.47 -6.91
N ASN A 85 3.14 -18.00 -8.14
CA ASN A 85 4.20 -17.65 -9.08
C ASN A 85 3.79 -16.49 -9.98
N TYR A 86 4.74 -15.60 -10.28
CA TYR A 86 4.54 -14.48 -11.19
C TYR A 86 4.72 -14.88 -12.66
N PRO A 87 4.14 -14.12 -13.61
CA PRO A 87 4.53 -14.21 -15.02
C PRO A 87 6.05 -13.99 -15.15
N PRO A 88 6.78 -14.80 -15.94
CA PRO A 88 8.25 -14.70 -16.03
C PRO A 88 8.77 -13.32 -16.43
N GLU A 89 8.01 -12.59 -17.26
CA GLU A 89 8.41 -11.26 -17.76
C GLU A 89 8.13 -10.13 -16.76
N LEU A 90 7.28 -10.36 -15.76
CA LEU A 90 6.79 -9.30 -14.86
C LEU A 90 7.94 -8.59 -14.14
N ARG A 91 8.96 -9.31 -13.72
CA ARG A 91 10.08 -8.73 -12.98
C ARG A 91 10.85 -7.70 -13.82
N ALA A 92 11.09 -8.01 -15.09
CA ALA A 92 11.73 -7.07 -16.01
C ALA A 92 10.85 -5.84 -16.29
N GLU A 93 9.53 -6.00 -16.41
CA GLU A 93 8.59 -4.88 -16.55
C GLU A 93 8.62 -3.97 -15.30
N VAL A 94 8.54 -4.55 -14.11
CA VAL A 94 8.61 -3.80 -12.83
C VAL A 94 9.94 -3.05 -12.71
N ASP A 95 11.07 -3.69 -13.02
CA ASP A 95 12.40 -3.06 -12.99
C ASP A 95 12.49 -1.86 -13.95
N GLN A 96 11.89 -1.96 -15.14
CA GLN A 96 11.84 -0.86 -16.10
C GLN A 96 11.06 0.34 -15.56
N HIS A 97 9.89 0.09 -14.96
CA HIS A 97 9.06 1.14 -14.38
C HIS A 97 9.70 1.75 -13.12
N LEU A 98 10.35 0.94 -12.28
CA LEU A 98 11.08 1.42 -11.12
C LEU A 98 12.21 2.37 -11.51
N ARG A 99 13.03 2.03 -12.52
CA ARG A 99 14.06 2.92 -13.07
C ARG A 99 13.50 4.24 -13.61
N ARG A 100 12.28 4.19 -14.16
CA ARG A 100 11.59 5.40 -14.61
C ARG A 100 11.20 6.28 -13.41
N VAL A 101 10.66 5.71 -12.34
CA VAL A 101 10.37 6.43 -11.09
C VAL A 101 11.65 7.02 -10.48
N GLU A 102 12.75 6.27 -10.45
CA GLU A 102 14.06 6.78 -9.98
C GLU A 102 14.51 8.01 -10.79
N LYS A 103 14.39 7.95 -12.12
CA LYS A 103 14.72 9.07 -13.01
C LYS A 103 13.83 10.29 -12.78
N GLU A 104 12.52 10.10 -12.65
CA GLU A 104 11.55 11.16 -12.43
C GLU A 104 11.71 11.83 -11.05
N THR A 105 12.14 11.08 -10.05
CA THR A 105 12.32 11.58 -8.68
C THR A 105 13.74 12.05 -8.36
N GLY A 106 14.74 11.65 -9.15
CA GLY A 106 16.16 11.87 -8.84
C GLY A 106 16.64 11.12 -7.58
N LYS A 107 15.97 10.01 -7.24
CA LYS A 107 16.24 9.17 -6.06
C LYS A 107 16.59 7.75 -6.48
N THR A 108 17.23 6.98 -5.60
CA THR A 108 17.66 5.60 -5.88
C THR A 108 16.99 4.60 -4.94
N PHE A 109 16.34 3.57 -5.48
CA PHE A 109 15.68 2.54 -4.67
C PHE A 109 16.70 1.59 -4.06
N GLY A 110 16.54 1.32 -2.76
CA GLY A 110 17.42 0.40 -2.02
C GLY A 110 18.82 0.92 -1.70
N GLY A 111 19.14 2.18 -1.98
CA GLY A 111 20.46 2.72 -1.68
C GLY A 111 20.66 4.19 -2.03
N GLY A 112 21.93 4.60 -2.05
CA GLY A 112 22.36 5.94 -2.42
C GLY A 112 22.21 6.99 -1.31
N GLU A 113 22.72 8.19 -1.58
CA GLU A 113 22.63 9.32 -0.64
C GLU A 113 21.23 9.94 -0.58
N ASN A 114 20.42 9.71 -1.61
CA ASN A 114 19.05 10.20 -1.73
C ASN A 114 18.10 9.02 -2.01
N PRO A 115 17.71 8.26 -0.97
CA PRO A 115 16.97 7.03 -1.16
C PRO A 115 15.55 7.29 -1.69
N LEU A 116 15.14 6.48 -2.67
CA LEU A 116 13.75 6.36 -3.12
C LEU A 116 13.06 5.40 -2.17
N LEU A 117 11.99 5.88 -1.54
CA LEU A 117 11.09 5.06 -0.75
C LEU A 117 9.76 4.92 -1.47
N LEU A 118 9.14 3.76 -1.35
CA LEU A 118 7.91 3.41 -2.04
C LEU A 118 6.77 3.14 -1.05
N SER A 119 5.55 3.31 -1.54
CA SER A 119 4.35 2.71 -0.97
C SER A 119 3.84 1.64 -1.91
N VAL A 120 3.33 0.55 -1.33
CA VAL A 120 2.66 -0.53 -2.06
C VAL A 120 1.24 -0.63 -1.53
N ARG A 121 0.27 -0.39 -2.42
CA ARG A 121 -1.14 -0.22 -2.08
C ARG A 121 -2.01 -1.05 -3.01
N SER A 122 -2.84 -1.88 -2.39
CA SER A 122 -3.89 -2.63 -3.05
C SER A 122 -4.97 -1.75 -3.70
N GLY A 123 -5.50 -2.19 -4.84
CA GLY A 123 -6.57 -1.52 -5.57
C GLY A 123 -7.46 -2.49 -6.32
N ALA A 124 -8.56 -2.91 -5.72
CA ALA A 124 -9.58 -3.71 -6.39
C ALA A 124 -10.45 -2.82 -7.31
N ARG A 125 -11.21 -3.46 -8.22
CA ARG A 125 -12.15 -2.78 -9.15
C ARG A 125 -13.20 -1.95 -8.42
N VAL A 126 -13.64 -2.45 -7.27
CA VAL A 126 -14.60 -1.81 -6.37
C VAL A 126 -13.92 -1.45 -5.06
N SER A 127 -14.42 -0.41 -4.38
CA SER A 127 -13.90 -0.03 -3.08
C SER A 127 -14.20 -1.12 -2.06
N MET A 128 -13.17 -1.59 -1.35
CA MET A 128 -13.28 -2.58 -0.27
C MET A 128 -12.63 -1.99 1.00
N PRO A 129 -13.33 -1.10 1.75
CA PRO A 129 -12.74 -0.37 2.87
C PRO A 129 -12.25 -1.28 3.99
N GLY A 130 -11.02 -1.06 4.45
CA GLY A 130 -10.40 -1.84 5.53
C GLY A 130 -10.04 -3.28 5.16
N MET A 131 -10.20 -3.69 3.90
CA MET A 131 -10.07 -5.09 3.48
C MET A 131 -8.70 -5.44 2.91
N MET A 132 -7.85 -4.44 2.66
CA MET A 132 -6.61 -4.66 1.93
C MET A 132 -5.50 -3.79 2.49
N ASP A 133 -4.35 -4.41 2.65
CA ASP A 133 -3.23 -3.83 3.36
C ASP A 133 -2.47 -2.81 2.51
N THR A 134 -1.71 -1.96 3.19
CA THR A 134 -0.82 -0.95 2.61
C THR A 134 0.52 -1.05 3.33
N VAL A 135 1.61 -1.06 2.57
CA VAL A 135 2.96 -0.97 3.11
C VAL A 135 3.55 0.37 2.69
N LEU A 136 4.04 1.15 3.65
CA LEU A 136 4.68 2.46 3.44
C LEU A 136 6.18 2.35 3.75
N ASN A 137 6.94 3.35 3.30
CA ASN A 137 8.37 3.49 3.58
C ASN A 137 9.25 2.33 3.05
N LEU A 138 8.77 1.54 2.08
CA LEU A 138 9.50 0.44 1.46
C LEU A 138 10.83 0.93 0.85
N GLY A 139 11.91 0.17 1.08
CA GLY A 139 13.27 0.56 0.75
C GLY A 139 14.10 1.06 1.94
N LEU A 140 13.50 1.22 3.12
CA LEU A 140 14.25 1.46 4.36
C LEU A 140 14.95 0.18 4.85
N ASN A 141 16.23 0.32 5.16
CA ASN A 141 17.09 -0.67 5.78
C ASN A 141 18.10 0.05 6.69
N ASP A 142 19.02 -0.72 7.29
CA ASP A 142 20.02 -0.19 8.22
C ASP A 142 20.92 0.90 7.59
N ASP A 143 21.11 0.90 6.27
CA ASP A 143 21.93 1.89 5.57
C ASP A 143 21.09 3.09 5.10
N THR A 144 19.96 2.84 4.44
CA THR A 144 19.13 3.89 3.84
C THR A 144 18.43 4.74 4.88
N VAL A 145 18.19 4.24 6.10
CA VAL A 145 17.67 5.05 7.21
C VAL A 145 18.63 6.18 7.58
N HIS A 146 19.94 5.93 7.55
CA HIS A 146 20.94 6.97 7.82
C HIS A 146 21.04 7.98 6.68
N ALA A 147 20.90 7.54 5.42
CA ALA A 147 20.84 8.44 4.28
C ALA A 147 19.60 9.34 4.34
N LEU A 148 18.44 8.77 4.68
CA LEU A 148 17.19 9.51 4.87
C LEU A 148 17.34 10.54 6.00
N ALA A 149 17.91 10.15 7.15
CA ALA A 149 18.16 11.04 8.28
C ALA A 149 19.00 12.26 7.89
N ARG A 150 20.10 12.04 7.15
CA ARG A 150 20.96 13.13 6.66
C ARG A 150 20.22 14.03 5.67
N LYS A 151 19.49 13.44 4.72
CA LYS A 151 18.78 14.19 3.67
C LYS A 151 17.65 15.05 4.24
N ALA A 152 16.93 14.54 5.23
CA ALA A 152 15.85 15.25 5.90
C ALA A 152 16.33 16.23 6.99
N GLY A 153 17.59 16.13 7.43
CA GLY A 153 18.07 16.88 8.61
C GLY A 153 17.35 16.49 9.90
N ASN A 154 16.66 15.35 9.92
CA ASN A 154 15.77 14.92 10.99
C ASN A 154 15.96 13.42 11.28
N PRO A 155 16.90 13.06 12.18
CA PRO A 155 17.16 11.67 12.54
C PRO A 155 15.96 10.97 13.14
N ARG A 156 15.17 11.69 13.94
CA ARG A 156 13.95 11.15 14.58
C ARG A 156 12.97 10.67 13.53
N PHE A 157 12.69 11.49 12.51
CA PHE A 157 11.79 11.16 11.40
C PHE A 157 12.22 9.88 10.66
N ALA A 158 13.52 9.74 10.36
CA ALA A 158 14.01 8.58 9.65
C ALA A 158 13.86 7.29 10.49
N LEU A 159 14.20 7.35 11.78
CA LEU A 159 14.04 6.23 12.71
C LEU A 159 12.55 5.87 12.92
N ASP A 160 11.68 6.86 13.05
CA ASP A 160 10.24 6.67 13.14
C ASP A 160 9.67 6.02 11.88
N SER A 161 10.12 6.44 10.70
CA SER A 161 9.73 5.83 9.43
C SER A 161 10.22 4.39 9.32
N TYR A 162 11.41 4.10 9.83
CA TYR A 162 11.98 2.74 9.77
C TYR A 162 11.29 1.78 10.74
N ARG A 163 11.03 2.17 12.00
CA ARG A 163 10.25 1.32 12.92
C ARG A 163 8.86 1.02 12.38
N ARG A 164 8.19 2.00 11.75
CA ARG A 164 6.88 1.84 11.11
C ARG A 164 6.94 0.86 9.94
N LEU A 165 7.97 0.93 9.09
CA LEU A 165 8.17 -0.08 8.05
C LEU A 165 8.28 -1.48 8.66
N ILE A 166 9.12 -1.67 9.68
CA ILE A 166 9.35 -3.00 10.28
C ILE A 166 8.05 -3.55 10.87
N GLN A 167 7.28 -2.71 11.59
CA GLN A 167 5.99 -3.07 12.15
C GLN A 167 4.99 -3.46 11.06
N MET A 168 4.77 -2.58 10.08
CA MET A 168 3.78 -2.81 9.03
C MET A 168 4.14 -3.97 8.13
N TYR A 169 5.41 -4.09 7.72
CA TYR A 169 5.88 -5.20 6.89
C TYR A 169 5.88 -6.52 7.67
N GLY A 170 6.27 -6.48 8.94
CA GLY A 170 6.21 -7.61 9.86
C GLY A 170 4.79 -8.18 9.93
N ASP A 171 3.80 -7.32 10.15
CA ASP A 171 2.39 -7.71 10.21
C ASP A 171 1.86 -8.18 8.85
N VAL A 172 1.87 -7.28 7.86
CA VAL A 172 1.21 -7.50 6.57
C VAL A 172 1.89 -8.57 5.72
N VAL A 173 3.23 -8.58 5.68
CA VAL A 173 3.99 -9.41 4.73
C VAL A 173 4.57 -10.65 5.40
N MET A 174 4.95 -10.55 6.67
CA MET A 174 5.60 -11.65 7.40
C MET A 174 4.66 -12.37 8.37
N GLY A 175 3.41 -11.92 8.52
CA GLY A 175 2.39 -12.57 9.34
C GLY A 175 2.64 -12.50 10.85
N VAL A 176 3.39 -11.51 11.31
CA VAL A 176 3.65 -11.26 12.73
C VAL A 176 2.45 -10.57 13.35
N ASP A 177 1.92 -11.07 14.47
CA ASP A 177 0.81 -10.39 15.16
C ASP A 177 1.19 -8.95 15.56
N GLY A 178 0.51 -7.97 14.94
CA GLY A 178 0.69 -6.53 15.19
C GLY A 178 0.64 -6.13 16.67
N ALA A 179 -0.11 -6.86 17.49
CA ALA A 179 -0.20 -6.61 18.94
C ALA A 179 1.15 -6.71 19.67
N GLN A 180 2.09 -7.51 19.14
CA GLN A 180 3.44 -7.64 19.72
C GLN A 180 4.23 -6.33 19.60
N PHE A 181 4.12 -5.64 18.45
CA PHE A 181 4.77 -4.34 18.25
C PHE A 181 4.13 -3.26 19.14
N GLU A 182 2.80 -3.22 19.21
CA GLU A 182 2.06 -2.26 20.05
C GLU A 182 2.33 -2.41 21.54
N HIS A 183 2.52 -3.65 22.01
CA HIS A 183 2.92 -3.91 23.39
C HIS A 183 4.25 -3.23 23.72
N VAL A 184 5.26 -3.43 22.86
CA VAL A 184 6.60 -2.86 23.03
C VAL A 184 6.62 -1.33 22.90
N LEU A 185 5.80 -0.76 22.01
CA LEU A 185 5.60 0.69 21.92
C LEU A 185 4.97 1.24 23.20
N THR A 186 3.93 0.58 23.72
CA THR A 186 3.24 0.98 24.95
C THR A 186 4.17 0.96 26.16
N GLU A 187 4.99 -0.07 26.30
CA GLU A 187 6.03 -0.11 27.35
C GLU A 187 7.00 1.07 27.22
N SER A 188 7.42 1.40 26.00
CA SER A 188 8.36 2.49 25.75
C SER A 188 7.73 3.85 26.05
N ARG A 189 6.46 4.06 25.68
CA ARG A 189 5.66 5.24 26.05
C ARG A 189 5.56 5.40 27.57
N ASN A 190 5.18 4.33 28.27
CA ASN A 190 5.04 4.32 29.73
C ASN A 190 6.37 4.61 30.44
N ALA A 191 7.48 4.02 29.96
CA ALA A 191 8.81 4.24 30.52
C ALA A 191 9.28 5.70 30.40
N HIS A 192 8.80 6.43 29.37
CA HIS A 192 9.11 7.85 29.16
C HIS A 192 8.03 8.79 29.72
N GLY A 193 6.92 8.26 30.25
CA GLY A 193 5.80 9.06 30.74
C GLY A 193 5.10 9.89 29.66
N VAL A 194 5.12 9.42 28.40
CA VAL A 194 4.54 10.12 27.26
C VAL A 194 3.28 9.40 26.75
N GLY A 195 2.29 10.18 26.30
CA GLY A 195 1.04 9.64 25.75
C GLY A 195 1.05 9.38 24.24
N ASP A 196 2.11 9.79 23.53
CA ASP A 196 2.16 9.82 22.07
C ASP A 196 3.55 9.40 21.56
N ASP A 197 3.60 8.62 20.48
CA ASP A 197 4.84 8.14 19.86
C ASP A 197 5.71 9.28 19.32
N SER A 198 5.08 10.39 18.91
CA SER A 198 5.76 11.60 18.45
C SER A 198 6.70 12.18 19.52
N MET A 199 6.44 11.90 20.80
CA MET A 199 7.26 12.36 21.92
C MET A 199 8.40 11.40 22.29
N LEU A 200 8.49 10.22 21.67
CA LEU A 200 9.60 9.31 21.91
C LEU A 200 10.91 9.88 21.32
N PRO A 201 12.02 9.89 22.09
CA PRO A 201 13.28 10.44 21.63
C PRO A 201 13.99 9.47 20.66
N PRO A 202 14.92 9.96 19.82
CA PRO A 202 15.62 9.16 18.82
C PRO A 202 16.29 7.90 19.35
N GLU A 203 16.88 7.94 20.54
CA GLU A 203 17.57 6.81 21.17
C GLU A 203 16.59 5.67 21.47
N THR A 204 15.36 6.02 21.89
CA THR A 204 14.29 5.06 22.12
C THR A 204 13.79 4.45 20.82
N LEU A 205 13.68 5.25 19.75
CA LEU A 205 13.31 4.74 18.42
C LEU A 205 14.37 3.76 17.88
N GLN A 206 15.66 4.03 18.10
CA GLN A 206 16.73 3.08 17.76
C GLN A 206 16.59 1.76 18.52
N SER A 207 16.34 1.82 19.83
CA SER A 207 16.09 0.62 20.64
C SER A 207 14.85 -0.15 20.18
N LEU A 208 13.78 0.56 19.80
CA LEU A 208 12.56 -0.03 19.26
C LEU A 208 12.81 -0.77 17.94
N ILE A 209 13.61 -0.22 17.03
CA ILE A 209 13.99 -0.88 15.77
C ILE A 209 14.64 -2.24 16.04
N VAL A 210 15.57 -2.31 17.00
CA VAL A 210 16.23 -3.56 17.39
C VAL A 210 15.20 -4.57 17.92
N ARG A 211 14.38 -4.15 18.90
CA ARG A 211 13.33 -5.01 19.49
C ARG A 211 12.31 -5.48 18.46
N PHE A 212 11.96 -4.63 17.48
CA PHE A 212 11.02 -4.98 16.42
C PHE A 212 11.60 -6.04 15.47
N LYS A 213 12.88 -5.94 15.11
CA LYS A 213 13.56 -6.98 14.33
C LYS A 213 13.64 -8.30 15.09
N GLU A 214 13.84 -8.26 16.41
CA GLU A 214 13.81 -9.46 17.26
C GLU A 214 12.41 -10.09 17.28
N ILE A 215 11.34 -9.29 17.40
CA ILE A 215 9.95 -9.77 17.30
C ILE A 215 9.72 -10.45 15.95
N VAL A 216 10.15 -9.82 14.85
CA VAL A 216 10.04 -10.39 13.49
C VAL A 216 10.77 -11.73 13.42
N ARG A 217 12.02 -11.79 13.86
CA ARG A 217 12.82 -13.02 13.84
C ARG A 217 12.18 -14.13 14.66
N ALA A 218 11.71 -13.82 15.87
CA ALA A 218 11.10 -14.80 16.77
C ALA A 218 9.77 -15.33 16.24
N SER A 219 8.93 -14.46 15.65
CA SER A 219 7.59 -14.82 15.17
C SER A 219 7.59 -15.43 13.77
N ALA A 220 8.29 -14.81 12.82
CA ALA A 220 8.31 -15.23 11.42
C ALA A 220 9.42 -16.26 11.10
N GLY A 221 10.32 -16.54 12.05
CA GLY A 221 11.41 -17.51 11.90
C GLY A 221 12.53 -17.06 10.93
N ARG A 222 12.52 -15.79 10.51
CA ARG A 222 13.51 -15.19 9.60
C ARG A 222 13.69 -13.71 9.93
N ASP A 223 14.85 -13.17 9.60
CA ASP A 223 15.16 -11.77 9.85
C ASP A 223 14.34 -10.82 8.96
N PHE A 224 14.16 -9.57 9.40
CA PHE A 224 13.57 -8.52 8.57
C PHE A 224 14.45 -8.27 7.33
N PRO A 225 13.89 -8.30 6.11
CA PRO A 225 14.66 -8.18 4.87
C PRO A 225 15.35 -6.82 4.77
N GLN A 226 16.68 -6.83 4.61
CA GLN A 226 17.47 -5.62 4.38
C GLN A 226 17.55 -5.25 2.89
N ASP A 227 17.33 -6.21 2.00
CA ASP A 227 17.29 -6.01 0.55
C ASP A 227 15.96 -5.38 0.12
N ALA A 228 16.03 -4.23 -0.55
CA ALA A 228 14.83 -3.48 -0.92
C ALA A 228 14.01 -4.16 -2.03
N ASP A 229 14.64 -4.96 -2.90
CA ASP A 229 13.93 -5.72 -3.91
C ASP A 229 13.15 -6.89 -3.28
N GLU A 230 13.76 -7.60 -2.33
CA GLU A 230 13.06 -8.60 -1.50
C GLU A 230 11.86 -7.97 -0.78
N GLN A 231 12.03 -6.78 -0.21
CA GLN A 231 10.92 -6.05 0.40
C GLN A 231 9.81 -5.72 -0.61
N LEU A 232 10.15 -5.23 -1.81
CA LEU A 232 9.18 -4.87 -2.83
C LEU A 232 8.37 -6.09 -3.30
N TRP A 233 9.05 -7.19 -3.64
CA TRP A 233 8.39 -8.41 -4.10
C TRP A 233 7.59 -9.11 -2.99
N GLY A 234 8.06 -9.04 -1.75
CA GLY A 234 7.29 -9.50 -0.59
C GLY A 234 5.99 -8.71 -0.43
N ALA A 235 6.04 -7.39 -0.53
CA ALA A 235 4.86 -6.54 -0.43
C ALA A 235 3.88 -6.73 -1.61
N ILE A 236 4.37 -6.87 -2.85
CA ILE A 236 3.54 -7.18 -4.03
C ILE A 236 2.83 -8.53 -3.82
N GLY A 237 3.56 -9.55 -3.37
CA GLY A 237 3.01 -10.87 -3.11
C GLY A 237 1.96 -10.86 -2.01
N ALA A 238 2.22 -10.15 -0.91
CA ALA A 238 1.28 -9.98 0.18
C ALA A 238 -0.03 -9.33 -0.29
N VAL A 239 0.03 -8.30 -1.13
CA VAL A 239 -1.18 -7.67 -1.69
C VAL A 239 -1.98 -8.63 -2.57
N PHE A 240 -1.32 -9.42 -3.43
CA PHE A 240 -2.03 -10.42 -4.22
C PHE A 240 -2.64 -11.51 -3.35
N SER A 241 -1.90 -12.03 -2.38
CA SER A 241 -2.39 -13.01 -1.40
C SER A 241 -3.53 -12.46 -0.53
N SER A 242 -3.57 -11.15 -0.25
CA SER A 242 -4.62 -10.54 0.56
C SER A 242 -6.00 -10.63 -0.12
N TRP A 243 -6.05 -10.81 -1.44
CA TRP A 243 -7.28 -11.07 -2.18
C TRP A 243 -7.97 -12.35 -1.69
N ASP A 244 -7.23 -13.37 -1.29
CA ASP A 244 -7.78 -14.64 -0.79
C ASP A 244 -7.80 -14.74 0.74
N SER A 245 -7.62 -13.61 1.43
CA SER A 245 -7.84 -13.57 2.88
C SER A 245 -9.29 -13.96 3.23
N PRO A 246 -9.52 -14.65 4.38
CA PRO A 246 -10.87 -15.02 4.82
C PRO A 246 -11.83 -13.83 4.89
N ARG A 247 -11.28 -12.66 5.26
CA ARG A 247 -12.00 -11.39 5.31
C ARG A 247 -12.44 -10.98 3.89
N ALA A 248 -11.52 -10.92 2.93
CA ALA A 248 -11.80 -10.54 1.54
C ALA A 248 -12.81 -11.48 0.86
N ILE A 249 -12.66 -12.79 1.04
CA ILE A 249 -13.60 -13.80 0.53
C ILE A 249 -15.01 -13.57 1.09
N SER A 250 -15.13 -13.34 2.40
CA SER A 250 -16.42 -13.10 3.05
C SER A 250 -17.09 -11.84 2.51
N TYR A 251 -16.34 -10.75 2.37
CA TYR A 251 -16.84 -9.50 1.82
C TYR A 251 -17.33 -9.64 0.37
N ARG A 252 -16.57 -10.35 -0.47
CA ARG A 252 -16.97 -10.62 -1.86
C ARG A 252 -18.27 -11.41 -1.94
N LYS A 253 -18.40 -12.47 -1.14
CA LYS A 253 -19.62 -13.29 -1.07
C LYS A 253 -20.84 -12.47 -0.64
N MET A 254 -20.70 -11.64 0.38
CA MET A 254 -21.78 -10.77 0.86
C MET A 254 -22.19 -9.73 -0.18
N SER A 255 -21.23 -9.22 -0.95
CA SER A 255 -21.46 -8.16 -1.94
C SER A 255 -21.77 -8.67 -3.36
N GLY A 256 -21.78 -10.00 -3.56
CA GLY A 256 -22.00 -10.62 -4.87
C GLY A 256 -20.86 -10.43 -5.87
N TYR A 257 -19.63 -10.17 -5.41
CA TYR A 257 -18.48 -9.95 -6.28
C TYR A 257 -17.79 -11.26 -6.68
N PRO A 258 -17.48 -11.47 -7.97
CA PRO A 258 -16.77 -12.65 -8.44
C PRO A 258 -15.32 -12.74 -7.94
N ASP A 259 -14.85 -13.96 -7.68
CA ASP A 259 -13.46 -14.21 -7.23
C ASP A 259 -12.41 -13.89 -8.29
N HIS A 260 -12.74 -14.02 -9.58
CA HIS A 260 -11.81 -13.84 -10.70
C HIS A 260 -11.44 -12.38 -10.97
N TRP A 261 -11.99 -11.40 -10.23
CA TRP A 261 -11.69 -9.99 -10.44
C TRP A 261 -10.26 -9.61 -10.06
N GLY A 262 -9.69 -10.28 -9.05
CA GLY A 262 -8.37 -9.96 -8.51
C GLY A 262 -8.25 -8.54 -7.93
N THR A 263 -7.03 -8.18 -7.53
CA THR A 263 -6.67 -6.84 -7.08
C THR A 263 -5.45 -6.33 -7.83
N ALA A 264 -5.39 -5.03 -8.10
CA ALA A 264 -4.21 -4.39 -8.66
C ALA A 264 -3.26 -3.96 -7.53
N VAL A 265 -1.98 -3.77 -7.86
CA VAL A 265 -0.96 -3.27 -6.94
C VAL A 265 -0.48 -1.92 -7.44
N ASN A 266 -0.61 -0.88 -6.62
CA ASN A 266 -0.09 0.44 -6.91
C ASN A 266 1.22 0.62 -6.16
N VAL A 267 2.31 0.81 -6.89
CA VAL A 267 3.63 1.11 -6.36
C VAL A 267 3.91 2.57 -6.63
N GLN A 268 4.12 3.37 -5.59
CA GLN A 268 4.18 4.84 -5.73
C GLN A 268 5.27 5.43 -4.86
N ALA A 269 6.01 6.41 -5.39
CA ALA A 269 7.02 7.14 -4.64
C ALA A 269 6.42 7.80 -3.39
N MET A 270 7.12 7.65 -2.26
CA MET A 270 6.73 8.27 -1.00
C MET A 270 6.91 9.79 -1.05
N VAL A 271 5.92 10.47 -0.49
CA VAL A 271 5.98 11.84 0.00
C VAL A 271 5.68 11.82 1.50
N PHE A 272 6.27 12.74 2.25
CA PHE A 272 6.26 12.67 3.71
C PHE A 272 5.55 13.89 4.31
N GLY A 273 4.46 13.63 5.03
CA GLY A 273 3.79 14.64 5.86
C GLY A 273 4.44 14.81 7.23
N ASN A 274 5.45 14.01 7.58
CA ASN A 274 6.09 13.90 8.89
C ASN A 274 7.57 14.31 8.91
N MET A 275 8.01 15.15 7.98
CA MET A 275 9.40 15.65 7.96
C MET A 275 9.63 16.84 8.90
N GLY A 276 8.58 17.55 9.30
CA GLY A 276 8.64 18.74 10.14
C GLY A 276 7.30 19.45 10.23
N GLU A 277 7.32 20.65 10.83
CA GLU A 277 6.12 21.48 11.06
C GLU A 277 5.58 22.16 9.79
N ASP A 278 6.37 22.19 8.71
CA ASP A 278 5.99 22.69 7.39
C ASP A 278 5.40 21.59 6.48
N CYS A 279 5.20 20.38 7.02
CA CYS A 279 4.66 19.22 6.32
C CYS A 279 3.35 18.76 6.96
N ALA A 280 2.41 18.29 6.15
CA ALA A 280 1.12 17.80 6.63
C ALA A 280 0.55 16.68 5.74
N THR A 281 -0.43 15.96 6.29
CA THR A 281 -1.24 14.98 5.57
C THR A 281 -2.71 15.17 5.97
N GLY A 282 -3.64 14.90 5.05
CA GLY A 282 -5.06 15.08 5.34
C GLY A 282 -5.98 14.36 4.38
N VAL A 283 -7.27 14.39 4.69
CA VAL A 283 -8.36 13.84 3.89
C VAL A 283 -9.44 14.91 3.77
N ALA A 284 -9.92 15.13 2.55
CA ALA A 284 -10.92 16.15 2.27
C ALA A 284 -12.03 15.64 1.37
N PHE A 285 -13.18 16.30 1.48
CA PHE A 285 -14.38 16.13 0.69
C PHE A 285 -14.76 17.48 0.08
N THR A 286 -15.20 17.47 -1.17
CA THR A 286 -15.63 18.68 -1.88
C THR A 286 -16.97 19.23 -1.37
N ARG A 287 -17.67 18.47 -0.53
CA ARG A 287 -18.91 18.81 0.18
C ARG A 287 -18.89 18.12 1.54
N ASP A 288 -19.67 18.63 2.48
CA ASP A 288 -19.87 17.98 3.76
C ASP A 288 -20.52 16.59 3.55
N PRO A 289 -19.85 15.48 3.93
CA PRO A 289 -20.38 14.14 3.68
C PRO A 289 -21.54 13.77 4.61
N SER A 290 -21.77 14.52 5.70
CA SER A 290 -22.85 14.30 6.66
C SER A 290 -24.11 15.10 6.31
N THR A 291 -23.97 16.35 5.87
CA THR A 291 -25.11 17.25 5.60
C THR A 291 -25.39 17.45 4.11
N GLY A 292 -24.40 17.21 3.24
CA GLY A 292 -24.46 17.51 1.81
C GLY A 292 -24.20 18.99 1.47
N GLU A 293 -23.91 19.82 2.48
CA GLU A 293 -23.60 21.24 2.31
C GLU A 293 -22.39 21.45 1.38
N ARG A 294 -22.47 22.46 0.52
CA ARG A 294 -21.38 22.82 -0.40
C ARG A 294 -20.30 23.64 0.32
N ARG A 295 -19.53 22.97 1.17
CA ARG A 295 -18.32 23.48 1.83
C ARG A 295 -17.16 22.50 1.70
N PHE A 296 -15.93 22.99 1.72
CA PHE A 296 -14.74 22.15 1.63
C PHE A 296 -14.45 21.53 3.00
N PHE A 297 -14.89 20.31 3.20
CA PHE A 297 -14.87 19.65 4.49
C PHE A 297 -13.71 18.67 4.57
N GLY A 298 -12.91 18.72 5.63
CA GLY A 298 -11.90 17.70 5.85
C GLY A 298 -11.02 17.98 7.05
N GLU A 299 -10.06 17.08 7.23
CA GLU A 299 -9.19 17.04 8.39
C GLU A 299 -7.75 16.81 7.97
N TYR A 300 -6.81 17.38 8.72
CA TYR A 300 -5.38 17.24 8.48
C TYR A 300 -4.58 17.15 9.78
N LEU A 301 -3.37 16.62 9.69
CA LEU A 301 -2.39 16.60 10.77
C LEU A 301 -1.07 17.15 10.25
N VAL A 302 -0.48 18.06 11.01
CA VAL A 302 0.89 18.54 10.82
C VAL A 302 1.86 17.48 11.36
N ASN A 303 2.99 17.31 10.66
CA ASN A 303 4.07 16.42 11.07
C ASN A 303 3.55 14.99 11.35
N ALA A 304 2.87 14.40 10.36
CA ALA A 304 2.15 13.13 10.46
C ALA A 304 2.17 12.32 9.16
N GLN A 305 1.96 11.01 9.24
CA GLN A 305 1.69 10.17 8.07
C GLN A 305 0.18 9.92 7.92
N GLY A 306 -0.27 9.58 6.71
CA GLY A 306 -1.69 9.40 6.44
C GLY A 306 -2.38 8.35 7.32
N GLU A 307 -1.62 7.39 7.85
CA GLU A 307 -2.09 6.43 8.85
C GLU A 307 -2.55 7.11 10.15
N ASP A 308 -1.83 8.13 10.63
CA ASP A 308 -2.13 8.81 11.90
C ASP A 308 -3.48 9.55 11.83
N VAL A 309 -3.87 10.03 10.64
CA VAL A 309 -5.18 10.66 10.40
C VAL A 309 -6.31 9.62 10.48
N VAL A 310 -6.07 8.40 10.01
CA VAL A 310 -7.09 7.33 9.98
C VAL A 310 -7.19 6.60 11.32
N ALA A 311 -6.07 6.44 12.04
CA ALA A 311 -6.02 5.71 13.30
C ALA A 311 -6.70 6.45 14.46
N GLY A 312 -6.90 7.76 14.36
CA GLY A 312 -7.57 8.56 15.39
C GLY A 312 -6.79 8.69 16.70
N ILE A 313 -5.48 8.39 16.68
CA ILE A 313 -4.59 8.50 17.84
C ILE A 313 -4.34 9.98 18.19
N ARG A 314 -4.18 10.81 17.15
CA ARG A 314 -4.04 12.27 17.27
C ARG A 314 -5.34 12.93 16.82
N THR A 315 -5.74 13.99 17.51
CA THR A 315 -6.90 14.80 17.12
C THR A 315 -6.59 15.57 15.84
N PRO A 316 -7.28 15.29 14.72
CA PRO A 316 -7.07 16.03 13.47
C PRO A 316 -7.56 17.47 13.58
N LEU A 317 -6.94 18.37 12.82
CA LEU A 317 -7.34 19.77 12.69
C LEU A 317 -8.26 19.94 11.46
N PRO A 318 -9.25 20.83 11.49
CA PRO A 318 -10.13 21.08 10.35
C PRO A 318 -9.37 21.79 9.22
N ILE A 319 -9.70 21.46 7.97
CA ILE A 319 -9.09 22.11 6.80
C ILE A 319 -9.55 23.57 6.64
N ASP A 320 -10.80 23.89 7.01
CA ASP A 320 -11.41 25.21 6.86
C ASP A 320 -11.88 25.80 8.21
N GLY A 321 -12.15 27.12 8.23
CA GLY A 321 -12.97 27.78 9.26
C GLY A 321 -12.40 27.99 10.67
N ALA A 322 -11.25 27.40 11.02
CA ALA A 322 -10.62 27.56 12.34
C ALA A 322 -9.35 28.43 12.30
N SER A 323 -8.94 29.00 13.45
CA SER A 323 -7.67 29.74 13.59
C SER A 323 -6.43 28.87 13.35
N GLU A 324 -6.59 27.55 13.37
CA GLU A 324 -5.56 26.55 13.06
C GLU A 324 -5.86 25.77 11.78
N SER A 325 -6.65 26.36 10.86
CA SER A 325 -6.92 25.73 9.56
C SER A 325 -5.64 25.51 8.75
N LEU A 326 -5.69 24.58 7.78
CA LEU A 326 -4.56 24.35 6.88
C LEU A 326 -4.17 25.64 6.16
N GLU A 327 -5.15 26.43 5.73
CA GLU A 327 -4.94 27.73 5.07
C GLU A 327 -4.22 28.74 5.99
N ALA A 328 -4.50 28.73 7.28
CA ALA A 328 -3.88 29.63 8.25
C ALA A 328 -2.44 29.20 8.60
N ARG A 329 -2.17 27.89 8.66
CA ARG A 329 -0.88 27.33 9.10
C ARG A 329 0.10 27.06 7.95
N LEU A 330 -0.39 26.65 6.79
CA LEU A 330 0.38 26.33 5.59
C LEU A 330 -0.26 27.01 4.37
N PRO A 331 -0.25 28.36 4.30
CA PRO A 331 -0.80 29.07 3.15
C PRO A 331 -0.07 28.66 1.88
N ALA A 332 -0.82 28.48 0.79
CA ALA A 332 -0.24 28.21 -0.52
C ALA A 332 0.74 29.34 -0.90
N LEU A 333 1.97 28.97 -1.28
CA LEU A 333 2.98 29.87 -1.84
C LEU A 333 2.55 30.40 -3.21
#